data_AF-A0A6L3EZY7-F1
#
_entry.id   AF-A0A6L3EZY7-F1
#
_cell.length_a   1.000
_cell.length_b   1.000
_cell.length_c   1.000
_cell.angle_alpha   90.00
_cell.angle_beta   90.00
_cell.angle_gamma   90.00
#
_symmetry.space_group_name_H-M   'P 1'
#
loop_
_entity.id
_entity.type
_entity.pdbx_description
1 polymer ?
#
loop_
_entity_poly.entity_id
_entity_poly.type
_entity_poly.pdbx_seq_one_letter_code
_entity_poly.pdbx_strand_id
1 'polypeptide(L)' 'DLTELSVVTIAKGFEVEVTIDAFPGETFTGVVSDISSVSDVVRGDVTYVVTVDLGDGVDVPLRWGMTAFITIDSDQ' A
#
# COMPACT_ATOMS: atom_id res chain seq x y z
N ASP A 1 -5.00 1.48 -2.82
CA ASP A 1 -5.80 2.62 -2.29
C ASP A 1 -6.71 2.13 -1.18
N LEU A 2 -7.11 3.01 -0.27
CA LEU A 2 -7.98 2.68 0.87
C LEU A 2 -9.32 3.40 0.72
N THR A 3 -10.40 2.74 1.12
CA THR A 3 -11.73 3.38 1.18
C THR A 3 -11.83 4.34 2.36
N GLU A 4 -12.85 5.22 2.34
CA GLU A 4 -13.19 6.12 3.46
C GLU A 4 -13.34 5.41 4.81
N LEU A 5 -13.82 4.16 4.81
CA LEU A 5 -14.01 3.38 6.04
C LEU A 5 -12.70 2.79 6.57
N SER A 6 -11.74 2.51 5.68
CA SER A 6 -10.48 1.84 6.07
C SER A 6 -9.38 2.85 6.40
N VAL A 7 -9.37 4.01 5.73
CA VAL A 7 -8.31 5.01 5.90
C VAL A 7 -8.25 5.58 7.33
N VAL A 8 -9.36 5.55 8.08
CA VAL A 8 -9.44 6.11 9.45
C VAL A 8 -8.72 5.28 10.50
N THR A 9 -8.43 4.01 10.23
CA THR A 9 -7.74 3.09 11.16
C THR A 9 -6.26 2.92 10.82
N ILE A 10 -5.76 3.62 9.80
CA ILE A 10 -4.38 3.47 9.30
C ILE A 10 -3.66 4.80 9.48
N ALA A 11 -2.39 4.72 9.88
CA ALA A 11 -1.54 5.89 10.05
C ALA A 11 -0.20 5.73 9.34
N LYS A 12 0.47 6.87 9.12
CA LYS A 12 1.87 6.86 8.71
C LYS A 12 2.71 6.12 9.75
N GLY A 13 3.66 5.32 9.29
CA GLY A 13 4.51 4.49 10.15
C GLY A 13 4.02 3.06 10.35
N PHE A 14 2.82 2.70 9.89
CA PHE A 14 2.32 1.32 9.96
C PHE A 14 3.19 0.39 9.10
N GLU A 15 3.54 -0.76 9.67
CA GLU A 15 4.20 -1.83 8.93
C GLU A 15 3.19 -2.55 8.05
N VAL A 16 3.61 -2.87 6.82
CA VAL A 16 2.77 -3.53 5.83
C VAL A 16 3.52 -4.66 5.14
N GLU A 17 2.78 -5.68 4.74
CA GLU A 17 3.27 -6.75 3.87
C GLU A 17 2.80 -6.49 2.44
N VAL A 18 3.71 -6.61 1.48
CA VAL A 18 3.46 -6.33 0.06
C VAL A 18 3.82 -7.55 -0.77
N THR A 19 2.91 -7.96 -1.63
CA THR A 19 3.13 -8.98 -2.66
C THR A 19 2.85 -8.37 -4.02
N ILE A 20 3.56 -8.83 -5.06
CA ILE A 20 3.47 -8.26 -6.41
C ILE A 20 3.14 -9.39 -7.37
N ASP A 21 2.09 -9.23 -8.17
CA ASP A 21 1.60 -10.30 -9.07
C ASP A 21 2.67 -10.77 -10.07
N ALA A 22 3.56 -9.86 -10.46
CA ALA A 22 4.67 -10.15 -11.37
C ALA A 22 5.77 -11.03 -10.74
N PHE A 23 5.83 -11.12 -9.40
CA PHE A 23 6.82 -11.87 -8.62
C PHE A 23 6.12 -12.78 -7.61
N PRO A 24 5.39 -13.81 -8.08
CA PRO A 24 4.63 -14.69 -7.19
C PRO A 24 5.58 -15.48 -6.27
N GLY A 25 5.22 -15.54 -4.98
CA GLY A 25 6.02 -16.20 -3.95
C GLY A 25 7.08 -15.31 -3.31
N GLU A 26 7.25 -14.07 -3.79
CA GLU A 26 8.03 -13.05 -3.10
C GLU A 26 7.12 -12.18 -2.22
N THR A 27 7.62 -11.86 -1.05
CA THR A 27 6.92 -11.04 -0.06
C THR A 27 7.90 -10.00 0.46
N PHE A 28 7.48 -8.75 0.37
CA PHE A 28 8.25 -7.60 0.80
C PHE A 28 7.57 -7.00 2.03
N THR A 29 8.36 -6.38 2.89
CA THR A 29 7.84 -5.54 3.96
C THR A 29 8.05 -4.08 3.60
N GLY A 30 7.19 -3.22 4.10
CA GLY A 30 7.31 -1.79 3.92
C GLY A 30 6.63 -1.02 5.05
N VAL A 31 6.67 0.30 4.94
CA VAL A 31 6.07 1.21 5.91
C VAL A 31 5.21 2.23 5.17
N VAL A 32 4.03 2.54 5.71
CA VAL A 32 3.19 3.63 5.18
C VAL A 32 3.92 4.96 5.37
N SER A 33 4.34 5.58 4.27
CA SER A 33 5.07 6.85 4.28
C SER A 33 4.16 8.06 4.06
N ASP A 34 3.09 7.88 3.29
CA ASP A 34 2.11 8.93 3.06
C ASP A 34 0.68 8.40 2.85
N ILE A 35 -0.30 9.18 3.28
CA ILE A 35 -1.71 8.98 3.01
C ILE A 35 -2.22 10.32 2.49
N SER A 36 -2.72 10.33 1.25
CA SER A 36 -3.20 11.56 0.62
C SER A 36 -4.31 12.20 1.45
N SER A 37 -4.25 13.51 1.64
CA SER A 37 -5.34 14.29 2.26
C SER A 37 -6.53 14.53 1.32
N VAL A 38 -6.37 14.25 0.03
CA VAL A 38 -7.37 14.43 -1.02
C VAL A 38 -7.77 13.06 -1.55
N SER A 39 -9.08 12.81 -1.62
CA SER A 39 -9.63 11.58 -2.14
C SER A 39 -9.71 11.56 -3.67
N ASP A 40 -9.71 10.36 -4.24
CA ASP A 40 -10.09 10.07 -5.62
C ASP A 40 -11.40 9.27 -5.64
N VAL A 41 -12.07 9.25 -6.80
CA VAL A 41 -13.25 8.40 -7.03
C VAL A 41 -12.89 7.29 -8.00
N VAL A 42 -12.81 6.06 -7.50
CA VAL A 42 -12.47 4.88 -8.29
C VAL A 42 -13.68 3.96 -8.35
N ARG A 43 -14.21 3.77 -9.56
CA ARG A 43 -15.42 2.93 -9.80
C ARG A 43 -16.65 3.33 -8.98
N GLY A 44 -16.73 4.59 -8.56
CA GLY A 44 -17.84 5.13 -7.76
C GLY A 44 -17.59 5.13 -6.26
N ASP A 45 -16.50 4.51 -5.80
CA ASP A 45 -16.07 4.53 -4.40
C ASP A 45 -15.08 5.67 -4.16
N VAL A 46 -15.19 6.30 -2.99
CA VAL A 46 -14.22 7.31 -2.53
C VAL A 46 -13.03 6.59 -1.90
N THR A 47 -11.84 6.87 -2.44
CA THR A 47 -10.60 6.23 -2.02
C THR A 47 -9.48 7.23 -1.79
N TYR A 48 -8.50 6.83 -1.00
CA TYR A 48 -7.34 7.62 -0.63
C TYR A 48 -6.09 6.87 -1.07
N VAL A 49 -5.22 7.58 -1.80
CA VAL A 49 -3.92 7.04 -2.22
C VAL A 49 -3.03 6.92 -1.01
N VAL A 50 -2.45 5.72 -0.83
CA VAL A 50 -1.47 5.41 0.21
C VAL A 50 -0.15 5.10 -0.47
N THR A 51 0.91 5.74 -0.01
CA THR A 51 2.28 5.48 -0.45
C THR A 51 2.97 4.64 0.60
N VAL A 52 3.56 3.53 0.15
CA VAL A 52 4.35 2.62 0.97
C VAL A 52 5.80 2.73 0.55
N ASP A 53 6.69 2.93 1.52
CA ASP A 53 8.12 2.82 1.34
C ASP A 53 8.55 1.37 1.62
N LEU A 54 9.13 0.70 0.62
CA LEU A 54 9.64 -0.67 0.74
C LEU A 54 11.07 -0.72 1.32
N GLY A 55 11.68 0.44 1.56
CA GLY A 55 13.04 0.56 2.07
C GLY A 55 14.12 0.06 1.10
N ASP A 56 15.34 -0.04 1.62
CA ASP A 56 16.50 -0.56 0.90
C ASP A 56 16.54 -2.09 1.06
N GLY A 57 16.33 -2.85 -0.03
CA GLY A 57 16.38 -4.32 0.02
C GLY A 57 15.54 -5.05 -1.02
N VAL A 58 14.74 -4.34 -1.81
CA VAL A 58 13.98 -4.94 -2.91
C VAL A 58 14.93 -5.22 -4.10
N ASP A 59 15.44 -6.45 -4.18
CA ASP A 59 16.35 -6.91 -5.25
C ASP A 59 15.61 -7.50 -6.46
N VAL A 60 14.46 -6.89 -6.82
CA VAL A 60 13.69 -7.24 -8.01
C VAL A 60 13.46 -6.02 -8.89
N PRO A 61 13.45 -6.19 -10.23
CA PRO A 61 13.31 -5.07 -11.16
C PRO A 61 11.85 -4.61 -11.26
N LEU A 62 11.34 -3.97 -10.20
CA LEU A 62 10.00 -3.40 -10.14
C LEU A 62 9.80 -2.35 -11.22
N ARG A 63 8.57 -2.28 -11.75
CA ARG A 63 8.18 -1.29 -12.75
C ARG A 63 6.85 -0.65 -12.38
N TRP A 64 6.71 0.62 -12.72
CA TRP A 64 5.46 1.34 -12.60
C TRP A 64 4.32 0.63 -13.34
N GLY A 65 3.15 0.59 -12.70
CA GLY A 65 1.94 -0.05 -13.25
C GLY A 65 1.80 -1.53 -12.95
N MET A 66 2.74 -2.15 -12.23
CA MET A 66 2.54 -3.50 -11.68
C MET A 66 1.42 -3.51 -10.63
N THR A 67 0.63 -4.58 -10.63
CA THR A 67 -0.36 -4.82 -9.57
C THR A 67 0.36 -5.34 -8.32
N ALA A 68 0.07 -4.70 -7.19
CA ALA A 68 0.55 -5.11 -5.88
C ALA A 68 -0.63 -5.30 -4.93
N PHE A 69 -0.51 -6.26 -4.04
CA PHE A 69 -1.43 -6.50 -2.93
C PHE A 69 -0.72 -6.13 -1.63
N ILE A 70 -1.42 -5.39 -0.79
CA ILE A 70 -0.90 -4.87 0.47
C ILE A 70 -1.79 -5.40 1.60
N THR A 71 -1.16 -6.01 2.59
CA THR A 71 -1.81 -6.43 3.83
C THR A 71 -1.33 -5.52 4.96
N ILE A 72 -2.27 -4.95 5.71
CA ILE A 72 -1.99 -4.06 6.83
C ILE A 72 -2.74 -4.60 8.04
N ASP A 73 -2.03 -4.71 9.18
CA ASP A 73 -2.67 -4.98 10.47
C ASP A 73 -3.17 -3.66 11.06
N SER A 74 -4.46 -3.56 11.33
CA SER A 74 -5.09 -2.33 11.84
C SER A 74 -4.93 -2.16 13.36
N ASP A 75 -4.47 -3.18 14.07
CA ASP A 75 -4.37 -3.20 15.54
C ASP A 75 -2.95 -2.88 16.06
N GLN A 76 -2.09 -2.29 15.22
CA GLN A 76 -0.70 -1.90 15.56
C GLN A 76 -0.61 -0.78 16.60
#